data_AF-A0A6G2DFM2-F1
#
_entry.id   AF-A0A6G2DFM2-F1
#
_cell.length_a   1.000
_cell.length_b   1.000
_cell.length_c   1.000
_cell.angle_alpha   90.00
_cell.angle_beta   90.00
_cell.angle_gamma   90.00
#
_symmetry.space_group_name_H-M   'P 1'
#
loop_
_entity.id
_entity.type
_entity.pdbx_description
1 polymer ?
#
loop_
_entity_poly.entity_id
_entity_poly.type
_entity_poly.pdbx_seq_one_letter_code
_entity_poly.pdbx_strand_id
1 'polypeptide(L)'
;VEEQPVLLYCPQGLDKKVLDYDNIFPNMYKIGASFDPKNAKMVDVSQLQNMDYGFEAYATQAFNAPDGRALAVSWLGLPDVSYPSDCFDHQGTFS
;
A
#
# COMPACT_ATOMS: atom_id res chain seq x y z
N VAL A 1 -3.73 8.19 -13.28
CA VAL A 1 -5.05 8.54 -12.71
C VAL A 1 -5.12 10.04 -12.71
N GLU A 2 -5.81 10.65 -13.70
CA GLU A 2 -6.09 12.09 -13.76
C GLU A 2 -4.91 13.03 -13.39
N GLU A 3 -3.66 12.65 -13.73
CA GLU A 3 -2.42 13.36 -13.38
C GLU A 3 -2.18 13.64 -11.88
N GLN A 4 -2.92 13.00 -10.96
CA GLN A 4 -2.75 13.16 -9.53
C GLN A 4 -1.64 12.24 -8.97
N PRO A 5 -0.71 12.77 -8.16
CA PRO A 5 0.27 11.94 -7.46
C PRO A 5 -0.39 11.11 -6.35
N VAL A 6 -0.07 9.81 -6.33
CA VAL A 6 -0.51 8.88 -5.30
C VAL A 6 0.71 8.33 -4.57
N LEU A 7 0.73 8.45 -3.24
CA LEU A 7 1.76 7.86 -2.40
C LEU A 7 1.24 6.57 -1.80
N LEU A 8 1.87 5.46 -2.16
CA LEU A 8 1.65 4.12 -1.61
C LEU A 8 2.76 3.81 -0.61
N TYR A 9 2.40 3.34 0.59
CA TYR A 9 3.38 3.02 1.62
C TYR A 9 2.82 2.10 2.71
N CYS A 10 3.72 1.45 3.45
CA CYS A 10 3.39 0.53 4.54
C CYS A 10 3.90 1.09 5.89
N PRO A 11 3.13 1.96 6.57
CA PRO A 11 3.57 2.58 7.82
C PRO A 11 3.49 1.61 9.00
N GLN A 12 4.57 0.87 9.25
CA GLN A 12 4.65 -0.04 10.39
C GLN A 12 4.53 0.72 11.72
N GLY A 13 3.65 0.23 12.60
CA GLY A 13 3.39 0.85 13.91
C GLY A 13 2.51 2.10 13.88
N LEU A 14 1.75 2.33 12.80
CA LEU A 14 0.76 3.40 12.77
C LEU A 14 -0.23 3.26 13.93
N ASP A 15 -0.52 4.35 14.65
CA ASP A 15 -1.56 4.32 15.68
C ASP A 15 -2.93 4.07 15.00
N LYS A 16 -3.67 3.04 15.43
CA LYS A 16 -5.02 2.73 14.92
C LYS A 16 -6.03 3.87 15.12
N LYS A 17 -5.71 4.87 15.95
CA LYS A 17 -6.49 6.12 16.06
C LYS A 17 -6.35 7.03 14.84
N VAL A 18 -5.29 6.89 14.04
CA VAL A 18 -5.08 7.66 12.80
C VAL A 18 -5.95 7.11 11.68
N LEU A 19 -5.95 5.80 11.50
CA LEU A 19 -6.83 5.07 10.60
C LEU A 19 -6.96 3.65 11.14
N ASP A 20 -8.17 3.10 11.12
CA ASP A 20 -8.42 1.75 11.57
C ASP A 20 -7.96 0.72 10.53
N TYR A 21 -7.35 -0.37 11.00
CA TYR A 21 -6.87 -1.49 10.19
C TYR A 21 -6.63 -2.70 11.09
N ASP A 22 -6.81 -3.91 10.55
CA ASP A 22 -6.74 -5.14 11.34
C ASP A 22 -5.41 -5.88 11.23
N ASN A 23 -4.76 -5.84 10.07
CA ASN A 23 -3.48 -6.53 9.84
C ASN A 23 -2.37 -6.01 10.77
N ILE A 24 -1.37 -6.86 11.03
CA ILE A 24 -0.25 -6.51 11.92
C ILE A 24 0.49 -5.23 11.46
N PHE A 25 0.61 -5.04 10.15
CA PHE A 25 1.07 -3.80 9.54
C PHE A 25 0.15 -3.40 8.39
N PRO A 26 -0.14 -2.10 8.25
CA PRO A 26 -1.05 -1.63 7.22
C PRO A 26 -0.33 -1.35 5.90
N ASN A 27 -1.10 -1.42 4.82
CA ASN A 27 -0.71 -1.04 3.47
C ASN A 27 -1.70 0.02 2.97
N MET A 28 -1.22 1.23 2.69
CA MET A 28 -2.07 2.42 2.62
C MET A 28 -1.69 3.35 1.49
N TYR A 29 -2.58 4.29 1.17
CA TYR A 29 -2.31 5.36 0.23
C TYR A 29 -2.85 6.73 0.64
N LYS A 30 -2.27 7.76 0.03
CA LYS A 30 -2.78 9.13 -0.02
C LYS A 30 -2.73 9.67 -1.43
N ILE A 31 -3.68 10.53 -1.77
CA ILE A 31 -3.76 11.22 -3.06
C ILE A 31 -3.46 12.71 -2.82
N GLY A 32 -2.57 13.30 -3.61
CA GLY A 32 -2.31 14.74 -3.60
C GLY A 32 -2.91 15.41 -4.84
N ALA A 33 -3.21 16.71 -4.74
CA ALA A 33 -3.50 17.51 -5.94
C ALA A 33 -2.24 17.72 -6.80
N SER A 34 -1.07 17.82 -6.16
CA SER A 34 0.23 17.89 -6.83
C SER A 34 1.38 17.48 -5.89
N PHE A 35 2.59 17.30 -6.45
CA PHE A 35 3.81 17.04 -5.71
C PHE A 35 4.85 18.11 -6.04
N ASP A 36 5.37 18.77 -5.01
CA ASP A 36 6.47 19.73 -5.11
C ASP A 36 7.81 19.02 -4.81
N PRO A 37 8.60 18.68 -5.84
CA PRO A 37 9.86 17.98 -5.65
C PRO A 37 10.95 18.86 -5.04
N LYS A 38 10.85 20.20 -5.11
CA LYS A 38 11.87 21.09 -4.55
C LYS A 38 11.82 21.13 -3.03
N ASN A 39 10.62 21.03 -2.47
CA ASN A 39 10.37 21.04 -1.04
C ASN A 39 9.99 19.66 -0.47
N ALA A 40 10.05 18.60 -1.29
CA ALA A 40 9.66 17.24 -0.95
C ALA A 40 8.26 17.15 -0.30
N LYS A 41 7.26 17.80 -0.91
CA LYS A 41 5.93 17.98 -0.31
C LYS A 41 4.80 17.58 -1.26
N MET A 42 3.86 16.76 -0.79
CA MET A 42 2.55 16.61 -1.44
C MET A 42 1.62 17.77 -1.04
N VAL A 43 0.88 18.32 -2.00
CA VAL A 43 -0.02 19.46 -1.84
C VAL A 43 -1.48 19.00 -1.85
N ASP A 44 -2.31 19.60 -0.99
CA ASP A 44 -3.74 19.30 -0.82
C ASP A 44 -4.01 17.79 -0.75
N VAL A 45 -3.47 17.18 0.30
CA VAL A 45 -3.43 15.72 0.46
C VAL A 45 -4.73 15.19 1.05
N SER A 46 -5.24 14.10 0.49
CA SER A 46 -6.40 13.37 1.00
C SER A 46 -6.17 12.82 2.41
N GLN A 47 -7.28 12.39 3.03
CA GLN A 47 -7.21 11.49 4.18
C GLN A 47 -6.47 10.20 3.80
N LEU A 48 -5.83 9.57 4.79
CA LEU A 48 -5.19 8.27 4.64
C LEU A 48 -6.25 7.19 4.39
N GLN A 49 -5.99 6.26 3.49
CA GLN A 49 -6.90 5.17 3.16
C GLN A 49 -6.15 3.84 3.13
N ASN A 50 -6.82 2.76 3.54
CA ASN A 50 -6.30 1.40 3.36
C ASN A 50 -6.28 1.07 1.86
N MET A 51 -5.19 0.46 1.39
CA MET A 51 -5.03 0.01 0.01
C MET A 51 -5.94 -1.19 -0.29
N ASP A 52 -6.14 -2.04 0.70
CA ASP A 52 -6.98 -3.22 0.66
C ASP A 52 -7.60 -3.43 2.05
N TYR A 53 -8.82 -3.98 2.10
CA TYR A 53 -9.58 -4.21 3.34
C TYR A 53 -9.66 -5.70 3.71
N GLY A 54 -8.89 -6.55 3.03
CA GLY A 54 -8.73 -7.96 3.35
C GLY A 54 -7.61 -8.20 4.36
N PHE A 55 -7.16 -9.44 4.42
CA PHE A 55 -6.35 -9.95 5.52
C PHE A 55 -4.85 -10.08 5.19
N GLU A 56 -4.46 -9.96 3.92
CA GLU A 56 -3.14 -10.43 3.46
C GLU A 56 -2.38 -9.45 2.57
N ALA A 57 -3.03 -8.43 2.01
CA ALA A 57 -2.38 -7.57 1.03
C ALA A 57 -1.38 -6.60 1.68
N TYR A 58 -0.11 -6.74 1.33
CA TYR A 58 0.99 -5.93 1.84
C TYR A 58 2.02 -5.60 0.77
N ALA A 59 2.91 -4.65 1.08
CA ALA A 59 4.03 -4.25 0.23
C ALA A 59 3.66 -3.94 -1.24
N THR A 60 2.52 -3.29 -1.47
CA THR A 60 2.07 -2.98 -2.84
C THR A 60 3.06 -2.08 -3.56
N GLN A 61 3.46 -2.50 -4.76
CA GLN A 61 4.21 -1.66 -5.70
C GLN A 61 3.32 -1.28 -6.87
N ALA A 62 3.37 -0.02 -7.28
CA ALA A 62 2.68 0.47 -8.46
C ALA A 62 3.63 1.12 -9.46
N PHE A 63 3.24 1.11 -10.73
CA PHE A 63 3.97 1.74 -11.83
C PHE A 63 3.02 2.26 -12.90
N ASN A 64 3.47 3.25 -13.65
CA ASN A 64 2.78 3.72 -14.84
C ASN A 64 3.25 2.90 -16.06
N ALA A 65 2.30 2.23 -16.71
CA ALA A 65 2.56 1.47 -17.93
C ALA A 65 2.66 2.42 -19.15
N PRO A 66 3.36 2.02 -20.23
CA PRO A 66 3.49 2.83 -21.45
C PRO A 66 2.14 3.16 -22.13
N ASP A 67 1.10 2.38 -21.87
CA ASP A 67 -0.25 2.59 -22.40
C ASP A 67 -1.11 3.55 -21.55
N GLY A 68 -0.49 4.23 -20.58
CA GLY A 68 -1.14 5.22 -19.72
C GLY A 68 -1.87 4.65 -18.50
N ARG A 69 -1.91 3.33 -18.32
CA ARG A 69 -2.47 2.72 -17.11
C ARG A 69 -1.55 2.93 -15.91
N ALA A 70 -2.15 2.99 -14.72
CA ALA A 70 -1.44 2.74 -13.47
C ALA A 70 -1.75 1.29 -13.07
N LEU A 71 -0.71 0.48 -12.90
CA LEU A 71 -0.81 -0.92 -12.49
C LEU A 71 -0.19 -1.08 -11.12
N ALA A 72 -0.75 -1.97 -10.31
CA ALA A 72 -0.24 -2.30 -8.99
C ALA A 72 -0.30 -3.81 -8.76
N VAL A 73 0.66 -4.31 -7.99
CA VAL A 73 0.71 -5.71 -7.54
C VAL A 73 1.06 -5.72 -6.06
N SER A 74 0.37 -6.55 -5.29
CA SER A 74 0.56 -6.68 -3.85
C SER A 74 1.10 -8.06 -3.51
N TRP A 75 1.93 -8.13 -2.48
CA TRP A 75 2.21 -9.39 -1.81
C TRP A 75 0.97 -9.80 -1.02
N LEU A 76 0.46 -11.00 -1.28
CA LEU A 76 -0.52 -11.67 -0.45
C LEU A 76 0.24 -12.49 0.59
N GLY A 77 0.46 -11.85 1.73
CA GLY A 77 1.17 -12.31 2.89
C GLY A 77 1.66 -11.12 3.72
N LEU A 78 1.80 -11.36 5.02
CA LEU A 78 2.23 -10.38 6.00
C LEU A 78 3.59 -10.79 6.60
N PRO A 79 4.48 -9.82 6.88
CA PRO A 79 5.70 -10.12 7.62
C PRO A 79 5.33 -10.51 9.07
N ASP A 80 6.18 -11.32 9.69
CA ASP A 80 6.03 -11.82 11.07
C ASP A 80 4.74 -12.63 11.33
N VAL A 81 4.18 -13.26 10.29
CA VAL A 81 3.00 -14.15 10.36
C VAL A 81 3.34 -15.52 9.76
N SER A 82 2.84 -16.60 10.38
CA SER A 82 2.97 -17.99 9.91
C SER A 82 1.71 -18.45 9.17
N TYR A 83 1.85 -19.34 8.20
CA TYR A 83 0.75 -19.83 7.37
C TYR A 83 0.68 -21.36 7.38
N PRO A 84 -0.51 -21.96 7.16
CA PRO A 84 -0.62 -23.41 7.04
C PRO A 84 0.25 -23.99 5.91
N SER A 85 0.51 -23.23 4.84
CA SER A 85 1.35 -23.67 3.72
C SER A 85 2.84 -23.78 4.07
N ASP A 86 3.29 -23.21 5.18
CA ASP A 86 4.68 -23.29 5.63
C ASP A 86 5.12 -24.75 5.81
N CYS A 87 4.19 -25.67 6.10
CA CYS A 87 4.47 -27.12 6.17
C CYS A 87 4.84 -27.77 4.82
N PHE A 88 4.69 -27.03 3.72
CA PHE A 88 5.09 -27.42 2.37
C PHE A 88 6.29 -26.61 1.86
N ASP A 89 7.02 -25.93 2.74
CA ASP A 89 8.23 -25.14 2.45
C ASP A 89 8.03 -24.01 1.41
N HIS A 90 6.82 -23.47 1.30
CA HIS A 90 6.53 -22.29 0.49
C HIS A 90 5.43 -21.42 1.10
N GLN A 91 5.51 -20.11 0.86
CA GLN A 91 4.59 -19.12 1.43
C GLN A 91 4.48 -17.91 0.51
N GLY A 92 3.29 -17.28 0.52
CA GLY A 92 3.03 -16.03 -0.17
C GLY A 92 2.76 -16.18 -1.66
N THR A 93 2.01 -15.23 -2.21
CA THR A 93 1.78 -15.10 -3.67
C THR A 93 1.54 -13.63 -4.01
N PHE A 94 1.37 -13.31 -5.29
CA PHE A 94 0.93 -11.99 -5.75
C PHE A 94 -0.56 -11.98 -6.08
N SER A 95 -1.17 -10.79 -5.91
CA SER A 95 -2.54 -10.45 -6.32
C SER A 95 -2.73 -10.41 -7.84
#